data_AF-A0A7C6NW86-F1
#
_entry.id   AF-A0A7C6NW86-F1
#
_cell.length_a   1.000
_cell.length_b   1.000
_cell.length_c   1.000
_cell.angle_alpha   90.00
_cell.angle_beta   90.00
_cell.angle_gamma   90.00
#
_symmetry.space_group_name_H-M   'P 1'
#
loop_
_entity.id
_entity.type
_entity.pdbx_description
1 polymer ?
#
loop_
_entity_poly.entity_id
_entity_poly.type
_entity_poly.pdbx_seq_one_letter_code
_entity_poly.pdbx_strand_id
1 'polypeptide(L)'
;LCGAVAGGIIALGYIYGRRPEEPRNPMLRNSCQDFCRQAEQELGSLHCRVLRYPDDRERCGIIVSKAAQILWEQMNKDSEILPS
;
A
#
# COMPACT_ATOMS: atom_id res chain seq x y z
N LEU A 1 9.92 1.62 -7.43
CA LEU A 1 8.67 1.09 -6.83
C LEU A 1 7.59 0.93 -7.91
N CYS A 2 6.64 0.02 -7.74
CA CYS A 2 5.41 -0.07 -8.53
C CYS A 2 4.51 1.13 -8.23
N GLY A 3 3.86 1.68 -9.26
CA GLY A 3 2.97 2.84 -9.11
C GLY A 3 1.77 2.56 -8.20
N ALA A 4 1.18 1.36 -8.28
CA ALA A 4 0.06 0.97 -7.43
C ALA A 4 0.46 0.91 -5.94
N VAL A 5 1.62 0.34 -5.65
CA VAL A 5 2.18 0.28 -4.28
C VAL A 5 2.49 1.69 -3.77
N ALA A 6 3.10 2.54 -4.60
CA ALA A 6 3.35 3.93 -4.25
C ALA A 6 2.05 4.69 -3.92
N GLY A 7 1.00 4.46 -4.72
CA GLY A 7 -0.34 5.02 -4.49
C GLY A 7 -0.93 4.59 -3.15
N GLY A 8 -0.78 3.32 -2.78
CA GLY A 8 -1.23 2.82 -1.47
C GLY A 8 -0.51 3.48 -0.30
N ILE A 9 0.80 3.69 -0.40
CA ILE A 9 1.58 4.41 0.63
C ILE A 9 1.09 5.86 0.76
N ILE A 10 0.81 6.53 -0.36
CA ILE A 10 0.26 7.89 -0.35
C ILE A 10 -1.12 7.92 0.30
N ALA A 11 -1.99 6.95 0.01
CA ALA A 11 -3.31 6.84 0.64
C ALA A 11 -3.20 6.66 2.17
N LEU A 12 -2.29 5.79 2.64
CA LEU A 12 -2.02 5.66 4.08
C LEU A 12 -1.47 6.95 4.67
N GLY A 13 -0.61 7.67 3.94
CA GLY A 13 -0.11 8.99 4.32
C GLY A 13 -1.21 10.05 4.40
N TYR A 14 -2.26 9.95 3.59
CA TYR A 14 -3.42 10.83 3.69
C TYR A 14 -4.25 10.56 4.96
N ILE A 15 -4.39 9.29 5.36
CA ILE A 15 -5.21 8.89 6.50
C ILE A 15 -4.46 9.08 7.83
N TYR A 16 -3.22 8.59 7.91
CA TYR A 16 -2.43 8.54 9.14
C TYR A 16 -1.29 9.56 9.16
N GLY A 17 -1.18 10.40 8.13
CA GLY A 17 -0.21 11.48 8.08
C GLY A 17 -0.37 12.43 9.25
N ARG A 18 0.74 13.01 9.66
CA ARG A 18 0.74 14.10 10.64
C ARG A 18 0.42 15.42 9.96
N ARG A 19 -0.17 16.35 10.70
CA ARG A 19 -0.16 17.77 10.33
C ARG A 19 1.19 18.40 10.65
N PRO A 20 1.49 19.60 10.10
CA PRO A 20 2.60 20.42 10.61
C PRO A 20 2.51 20.54 12.14
N GLU A 21 3.65 20.55 12.82
CA GLU A 21 3.79 20.60 14.28
C GLU A 21 3.34 19.35 15.07
N GLU A 22 2.63 18.40 14.46
CA GLU A 22 2.29 17.14 15.14
C GLU A 22 3.47 16.15 15.17
N PRO A 23 3.58 15.31 16.22
CA PRO A 23 4.50 14.18 16.19
C PRO A 23 4.13 13.21 15.06
N ARG A 24 5.09 12.40 14.61
CA ARG A 24 4.81 11.35 13.62
C ARG A 24 3.85 10.33 14.21
N ASN A 25 2.77 10.03 13.50
CA ASN A 25 1.88 8.93 13.87
C ASN A 25 2.59 7.58 13.63
N PRO A 26 2.82 6.74 14.66
CA PRO A 26 3.47 5.45 14.49
C PRO A 26 2.65 4.49 13.61
N MET A 27 1.32 4.64 13.54
CA MET A 27 0.47 3.82 12.68
C MET A 27 0.87 3.95 11.21
N LEU A 28 1.16 5.17 10.72
CA LEU A 28 1.57 5.35 9.33
C LEU A 28 2.75 4.44 8.97
N ARG A 29 3.77 4.38 9.84
CA ARG A 29 4.93 3.53 9.61
C ARG A 29 4.55 2.05 9.60
N ASN A 30 3.80 1.61 10.60
CA ASN A 30 3.42 0.20 10.76
C ASN A 30 2.52 -0.25 9.60
N SER A 31 1.47 0.49 9.28
CA SER A 31 0.56 0.18 8.16
C SER A 31 1.29 0.18 6.83
N CYS A 32 2.22 1.12 6.59
CA CYS A 32 3.03 1.09 5.36
C CYS A 32 3.93 -0.16 5.28
N GLN A 33 4.55 -0.55 6.39
CA GLN A 33 5.39 -1.75 6.45
C GLN A 33 4.58 -3.01 6.20
N ASP A 34 3.41 -3.13 6.83
CA ASP A 34 2.54 -4.29 6.69
C ASP A 34 1.96 -4.38 5.29
N PHE A 35 1.46 -3.26 4.75
CA PHE A 35 1.02 -3.17 3.36
C PHE A 35 2.12 -3.58 2.38
N CYS A 36 3.33 -3.02 2.51
CA CYS A 36 4.44 -3.35 1.61
C CYS A 36 4.88 -4.81 1.75
N ARG A 37 4.92 -5.34 2.97
CA ARG A 37 5.27 -6.74 3.21
C ARG A 37 4.25 -7.69 2.57
N GLN A 38 2.95 -7.45 2.78
CA GLN A 38 1.90 -8.26 2.19
C GLN A 38 1.88 -8.13 0.66
N ALA A 39 2.06 -6.91 0.13
CA ALA A 39 2.18 -6.68 -1.31
C ALA A 39 3.37 -7.42 -1.93
N GLU A 40 4.53 -7.44 -1.25
CA GLU A 40 5.70 -8.18 -1.75
C GLU A 40 5.48 -9.69 -1.72
N GLN A 41 4.83 -10.22 -0.66
CA GLN A 41 4.49 -11.63 -0.55
C GLN A 41 3.51 -12.08 -1.64
N GLU A 42 2.48 -11.29 -1.92
CA GLU A 42 1.42 -11.69 -2.84
C GLU A 42 1.71 -11.36 -4.31
N LEU A 43 2.50 -10.32 -4.59
CA LEU A 43 2.89 -9.94 -5.96
C LEU A 43 4.28 -10.47 -6.35
N GLY A 44 5.09 -10.92 -5.38
CA GLY A 44 6.45 -11.39 -5.56
C GLY A 44 7.52 -10.29 -5.65
N SER A 45 7.13 -9.03 -5.85
CA SER A 45 8.04 -7.87 -5.82
C SER A 45 7.28 -6.57 -5.62
N LEU A 46 7.95 -5.55 -5.10
CA LEU A 46 7.42 -4.18 -5.06
C LEU A 46 7.82 -3.32 -6.25
N HIS A 47 8.61 -3.85 -7.19
CA HIS A 47 9.21 -3.06 -8.26
C HIS A 47 8.55 -3.33 -9.61
N CYS A 48 8.03 -2.26 -10.24
CA CYS A 48 7.37 -2.36 -11.55
C CYS A 48 8.24 -3.09 -12.60
N ARG A 49 9.56 -2.87 -12.59
CA ARG A 49 10.50 -3.53 -13.52
C ARG A 49 10.53 -5.06 -13.41
N VAL A 50 10.13 -5.61 -12.26
CA VAL A 50 10.06 -7.06 -11.99
C VAL A 50 8.65 -7.58 -12.25
N LEU A 51 7.63 -6.78 -11.90
CA LEU A 51 6.23 -7.17 -12.00
C LEU A 51 5.67 -7.10 -13.43
N ARG A 52 6.10 -6.09 -14.21
CA ARG A 52 5.56 -5.80 -15.53
C ARG A 52 6.35 -6.51 -16.62
N TYR A 53 5.64 -6.91 -17.66
CA TYR A 53 6.22 -7.24 -18.96
C TYR A 53 5.97 -6.06 -19.89
N PRO A 54 6.98 -5.54 -20.61
CA PRO A 54 6.85 -4.30 -21.39
C PRO A 54 5.66 -4.28 -22.36
N ASP A 55 5.29 -5.45 -22.88
CA ASP A 55 4.27 -5.61 -23.92
C ASP A 55 2.90 -6.07 -23.39
N ASP A 56 2.75 -6.25 -22.07
CA ASP A 56 1.52 -6.75 -21.45
C ASP A 56 0.92 -5.70 -20.50
N ARG A 57 0.05 -4.85 -21.05
CA ARG A 57 -0.65 -3.82 -20.29
C ARG A 57 -1.78 -4.38 -19.43
N GLU A 58 -2.37 -5.53 -19.79
CA GLU A 58 -3.47 -6.14 -19.03
C GLU A 58 -2.99 -6.59 -17.66
N ARG A 59 -1.76 -7.10 -17.59
CA ARG A 59 -1.11 -7.49 -16.33
C ARG A 59 -0.94 -6.35 -15.34
N CYS A 60 -0.74 -5.11 -15.80
CA CYS A 60 -0.73 -3.95 -14.91
C CYS A 60 -2.09 -3.74 -14.23
N GLY A 61 -3.20 -4.01 -14.91
CA GLY A 61 -4.53 -3.95 -14.32
C GLY A 61 -4.68 -4.93 -13.16
N ILE A 62 -4.24 -6.18 -13.35
CA ILE A 62 -4.25 -7.21 -12.30
C ILE A 62 -3.41 -6.80 -11.09
N ILE A 63 -2.20 -6.28 -11.33
CA ILE A 63 -1.30 -5.80 -10.27
C ILE A 63 -1.96 -4.65 -9.48
N VAL A 64 -2.59 -3.70 -10.18
CA VAL A 64 -3.27 -2.55 -9.55
C VAL A 64 -4.44 -3.05 -8.69
N SER A 65 -5.31 -3.91 -9.23
CA SER A 65 -6.45 -4.45 -8.50
C SER A 65 -6.01 -5.21 -7.25
N LYS A 66 -4.96 -6.03 -7.36
CA LYS A 66 -4.43 -6.78 -6.22
C LYS A 66 -3.80 -5.90 -5.17
N ALA A 67 -3.02 -4.88 -5.57
CA ALA A 67 -2.47 -3.91 -4.63
C ALA A 67 -3.57 -3.11 -3.90
N ALA A 68 -4.64 -2.73 -4.61
CA ALA A 68 -5.80 -2.05 -4.01
C ALA A 68 -6.54 -2.93 -3.00
N GLN A 69 -6.72 -4.23 -3.31
CA GLN A 69 -7.30 -5.19 -2.38
C GLN A 69 -6.47 -5.29 -1.09
N ILE A 70 -5.14 -5.45 -1.20
CA ILE A 70 -4.25 -5.57 -0.04
C ILE A 70 -4.28 -4.29 0.81
N LEU A 71 -4.34 -3.11 0.17
CA LEU A 71 -4.50 -1.84 0.86
C LEU A 71 -5.82 -1.78 1.64
N TRP A 72 -6.93 -2.18 1.01
CA TRP A 72 -8.25 -2.21 1.64
C TRP A 72 -8.27 -3.12 2.87
N GLU A 73 -7.69 -4.32 2.76
CA GLU A 73 -7.54 -5.25 3.88
C GLU A 73 -6.72 -4.63 5.02
N GLN A 74 -5.62 -3.94 4.70
CA GLN A 74 -4.82 -3.24 5.73
C GLN A 74 -5.62 -2.14 6.42
N MET A 75 -6.37 -1.33 5.66
CA MET A 75 -7.19 -0.26 6.22
C MET A 75 -8.31 -0.78 7.14
N ASN A 76 -8.92 -1.92 6.80
CA ASN A 76 -9.91 -2.56 7.68
C ASN A 76 -9.27 -3.09 8.97
N LYS A 77 -8.10 -3.74 8.87
CA LYS A 77 -7.34 -4.17 10.06
C LYS A 77 -7.01 -3.01 10.98
N ASP A 78 -6.59 -1.88 10.42
CA ASP A 78 -6.28 -0.68 11.19
C ASP A 78 -7.54 -0.08 11.85
N SER A 79 -8.69 -0.15 11.18
CA SER A 79 -9.98 0.36 11.69
C SER A 79 -10.51 -0.45 12.87
N GLU A 80 -10.24 -1.76 12.92
CA GLU A 80 -10.58 -2.62 14.07
C GLU A 80 -9.76 -2.26 15.34
N ILE A 81 -8.62 -1.57 15.17
CA ILE A 81 -7.72 -1.17 16.26
C ILE A 81 -8.13 0.19 16.85
N LEU A 82 -8.90 1.01 16.12
CA LEU A 82 -9.39 2.32 16.56
C LEU A 82 -10.90 2.24 16.86
N PRO A 83 -11.33 2.17 18.14
CA PRO A 83 -12.74 2.39 18.44
C PRO A 83 -13.08 3.85 18.12
N SER A 84 -14.16 4.02 17.36
CA SER A 84 -14.79 5.29 17.00
C SER A 84 -14.99 6.23 18.19
#